data_AF-A0A7Z9E3T6-F1
#
_entry.id   AF-A0A7Z9E3T6-F1
#
_cell.length_a   1.000
_cell.length_b   1.000
_cell.length_c   1.000
_cell.angle_alpha   90.00
_cell.angle_beta   90.00
_cell.angle_gamma   90.00
#
_symmetry.space_group_name_H-M   'P 1'
#
loop_
_entity.id
_entity.type
_entity.pdbx_description
1 polymer ?
#
loop_
_entity_poly.entity_id
_entity_poly.type
_entity_poly.pdbx_seq_one_letter_code
_entity_poly.pdbx_strand_id
1 'polypeptide(L)'
;MQGITITDETTDGFLAINLIDILQAIAPTVLTSQWQISHLECLGTTAERLHQIADNQQWISGTLLLELAAGITQVIDGKFQGNRLNENQPWLTITAVDSSAYDIESLDENILAQIRQQFQQVSELPILLTA
;
A
#
# COMPACT_ATOMS: atom_id res chain seq x y z
N MET A 1 0.89 -3.36 15.08
CA MET A 1 -0.05 -2.49 14.33
C MET A 1 -1.39 -3.20 14.29
N GLN A 2 -2.49 -2.47 14.12
CA GLN A 2 -3.75 -3.12 13.72
C GLN A 2 -3.77 -3.21 12.19
N GLY A 3 -4.47 -4.18 11.64
CA GLY A 3 -4.52 -4.35 10.20
C GLY A 3 -5.91 -4.66 9.67
N ILE A 4 -6.11 -4.35 8.41
CA ILE A 4 -7.29 -4.70 7.61
C ILE A 4 -6.84 -5.30 6.29
N THR A 5 -7.68 -6.14 5.70
CA THR A 5 -7.51 -6.68 4.36
C THR A 5 -8.62 -6.15 3.47
N ILE A 6 -8.26 -5.61 2.30
CA ILE A 6 -9.21 -5.21 1.25
C ILE A 6 -9.20 -6.26 0.15
N THR A 7 -10.39 -6.72 -0.24
CA THR A 7 -10.61 -7.71 -1.30
C THR A 7 -11.68 -7.25 -2.29
N ASP A 8 -11.83 -5.94 -2.52
CA ASP A 8 -12.82 -5.42 -3.48
C ASP A 8 -12.62 -6.08 -4.85
N GLU A 9 -13.63 -6.82 -5.33
CA GLU A 9 -13.57 -7.59 -6.57
C GLU A 9 -14.45 -6.99 -7.66
N THR A 10 -13.99 -7.10 -8.90
CA THR A 10 -14.79 -6.88 -10.11
C THR A 10 -15.79 -8.01 -10.28
N THR A 11 -16.79 -7.81 -11.15
CA THR A 11 -17.77 -8.87 -11.50
C THR A 11 -17.10 -10.15 -12.02
N ASP A 12 -15.92 -10.03 -12.62
CA ASP A 12 -15.15 -11.14 -13.18
C ASP A 12 -14.21 -11.81 -12.17
N GLY A 13 -14.24 -11.40 -10.89
CA GLY A 13 -13.46 -12.01 -9.80
C GLY A 13 -12.01 -11.53 -9.69
N PHE A 14 -11.63 -10.46 -10.39
CA PHE A 14 -10.32 -9.82 -10.24
C PHE A 14 -10.38 -8.70 -9.22
N LEU A 15 -9.27 -8.44 -8.53
CA LEU A 15 -9.12 -7.30 -7.62
C LEU A 15 -9.43 -5.99 -8.37
N ALA A 16 -10.42 -5.25 -7.89
CA ALA A 16 -10.95 -4.02 -8.49
C ALA A 16 -10.19 -2.76 -8.06
N ILE A 17 -9.21 -2.91 -7.18
CA ILE A 17 -8.45 -1.81 -6.59
C ILE A 17 -6.97 -1.96 -6.89
N ASN A 18 -6.28 -0.83 -6.87
CA ASN A 18 -4.85 -0.75 -7.05
C ASN A 18 -4.21 0.13 -5.97
N LEU A 19 -2.88 0.11 -5.89
CA LEU A 19 -2.13 0.85 -4.87
C LEU A 19 -2.51 2.34 -4.83
N ILE A 20 -2.74 2.95 -5.99
CA ILE A 20 -3.09 4.35 -6.09
C ILE A 20 -4.40 4.69 -5.37
N ASP A 21 -5.39 3.79 -5.40
CA ASP A 21 -6.70 4.02 -4.75
C ASP A 21 -6.53 4.11 -3.22
N ILE A 22 -5.70 3.22 -2.67
CA ILE A 22 -5.37 3.21 -1.24
C ILE A 22 -4.60 4.47 -0.87
N LEU A 23 -3.56 4.82 -1.62
CA LEU A 23 -2.75 6.00 -1.33
C LEU A 23 -3.57 7.30 -1.44
N GLN A 24 -4.50 7.39 -2.39
CA GLN A 24 -5.37 8.54 -2.56
C GLN A 24 -6.38 8.69 -1.42
N ALA A 25 -6.92 7.58 -0.90
CA ALA A 25 -7.84 7.60 0.23
C ALA A 25 -7.24 8.28 1.47
N ILE A 26 -5.90 8.28 1.60
CA ILE A 26 -5.15 8.81 2.74
C ILE A 26 -4.06 9.82 2.32
N ALA A 27 -4.23 10.46 1.16
CA ALA A 27 -3.21 11.27 0.50
C ALA A 27 -2.51 12.32 1.39
N PRO A 28 -3.20 13.10 2.26
CA PRO A 28 -2.53 14.09 3.10
C PRO A 28 -1.40 13.50 3.98
N THR A 29 -1.61 12.29 4.50
CA THR A 29 -0.62 11.60 5.35
C THR A 29 0.47 10.93 4.51
N VAL A 30 0.11 10.41 3.33
CA VAL A 30 1.07 9.86 2.36
C VAL A 30 2.10 10.93 1.97
N LEU A 31 1.64 12.13 1.63
CA LEU A 31 2.47 13.24 1.15
C LEU A 31 3.50 13.75 2.17
N THR A 32 3.22 13.57 3.47
CA THR A 32 4.13 13.99 4.55
C THR A 32 5.07 12.88 5.02
N SER A 33 5.03 11.73 4.35
CA SER A 33 5.82 10.54 4.69
C SER A 33 6.94 10.27 3.68
N GLN A 34 7.95 9.54 4.14
CA GLN A 34 8.94 8.90 3.28
C GLN A 34 8.65 7.41 3.17
N TRP A 35 8.98 6.82 2.04
CA TRP A 35 8.55 5.48 1.70
C TRP A 35 9.71 4.58 1.29
N GLN A 36 9.68 3.35 1.78
CA GLN A 36 10.47 2.24 1.26
C GLN A 36 9.56 1.22 0.59
N ILE A 37 10.10 0.59 -0.45
CA ILE A 37 9.41 -0.43 -1.23
C ILE A 37 10.29 -1.66 -1.24
N SER A 38 9.68 -2.84 -1.09
CA SER A 38 10.39 -4.12 -1.12
C SER A 38 9.48 -5.22 -1.68
N HIS A 39 10.10 -6.31 -2.15
CA HIS A 39 9.41 -7.49 -2.67
C HIS A 39 8.38 -7.17 -3.77
N LEU A 40 8.70 -6.19 -4.61
CA LEU A 40 7.77 -5.64 -5.58
C LEU A 40 7.74 -6.46 -6.87
N GLU A 41 6.54 -6.85 -7.27
CA GLU A 41 6.19 -7.30 -8.60
C GLU A 41 4.95 -6.55 -9.08
N CYS A 42 5.07 -5.77 -10.17
CA CYS A 42 3.99 -4.91 -10.64
C CYS A 42 4.05 -4.69 -12.15
N LEU A 43 2.91 -4.28 -12.71
CA LEU A 43 2.70 -3.96 -14.12
C LEU A 43 2.25 -2.52 -14.27
N GLY A 44 2.67 -1.87 -15.35
CA GLY A 44 2.28 -0.49 -15.66
C GLY A 44 3.36 0.28 -16.40
N THR A 45 3.06 1.52 -16.77
CA THR A 45 3.98 2.39 -17.52
C THR A 45 5.16 2.86 -16.67
N THR A 46 5.00 2.90 -15.35
CA THR A 46 6.02 3.30 -14.37
C THR A 46 6.65 2.11 -13.63
N ALA A 47 6.27 0.87 -13.96
CA ALA A 47 6.68 -0.34 -13.25
C ALA A 47 8.19 -0.50 -13.18
N GLU A 48 8.90 -0.35 -14.31
CA GLU A 48 10.37 -0.45 -14.35
C GLU A 48 11.03 0.52 -13.36
N ARG A 49 10.51 1.73 -13.25
CA ARG A 49 11.05 2.73 -12.33
C ARG A 49 10.80 2.34 -10.87
N LEU A 50 9.62 1.80 -10.58
CA LEU A 50 9.25 1.36 -9.23
C LEU A 50 10.06 0.13 -8.81
N HIS A 51 10.30 -0.82 -9.72
CA HIS A 51 11.21 -1.95 -9.52
C HIS A 51 12.63 -1.49 -9.22
N GLN A 52 13.19 -0.55 -9.99
CA GLN A 52 14.52 0.02 -9.70
C GLN A 52 14.60 0.66 -8.31
N ILE A 53 13.55 1.35 -7.86
CA ILE A 53 13.51 1.95 -6.52
C ILE A 53 13.51 0.86 -5.44
N ALA A 54 12.69 -0.18 -5.62
CA ALA A 54 12.59 -1.30 -4.70
C ALA A 54 13.91 -2.10 -4.61
N ASP A 55 14.50 -2.45 -5.74
CA ASP A 55 15.75 -3.22 -5.83
C ASP A 55 16.93 -2.48 -5.18
N ASN A 56 16.98 -1.16 -5.35
CA ASN A 56 18.02 -0.33 -4.74
C ASN A 56 17.67 0.11 -3.31
N GLN A 57 16.53 -0.32 -2.75
CA GLN A 57 16.05 0.04 -1.42
C GLN A 57 16.02 1.56 -1.19
N GLN A 58 15.70 2.32 -2.25
CA GLN A 58 15.71 3.77 -2.24
C GLN A 58 14.53 4.32 -1.43
N TRP A 59 14.81 5.30 -0.58
CA TRP A 59 13.77 6.11 0.06
C TRP A 59 13.20 7.11 -0.95
N ILE A 60 11.88 7.17 -1.05
CA ILE A 60 11.18 8.13 -1.91
C ILE A 60 10.18 8.97 -1.12
N SER A 61 9.84 10.15 -1.64
CA SER A 61 8.79 10.99 -1.06
C SER A 61 7.41 10.41 -1.36
N GLY A 62 6.42 10.73 -0.52
CA GLY A 62 5.02 10.42 -0.81
C GLY A 62 4.50 10.99 -2.12
N THR A 63 4.99 12.18 -2.52
CA THR A 63 4.66 12.79 -3.82
C THR A 63 5.12 11.91 -4.98
N LEU A 64 6.38 11.45 -4.94
CA LEU A 64 6.91 10.58 -5.99
C LEU A 64 6.23 9.21 -6.00
N LEU A 65 5.90 8.66 -4.82
CA LEU A 65 5.15 7.40 -4.74
C LEU A 65 3.77 7.54 -5.39
N LEU A 66 3.02 8.61 -5.09
CA LEU A 66 1.71 8.87 -5.70
C LEU A 66 1.80 9.02 -7.22
N GLU A 67 2.80 9.76 -7.71
CA GLU A 67 3.05 9.93 -9.15
C GLU A 67 3.33 8.60 -9.84
N LEU A 68 4.23 7.78 -9.27
CA LEU A 68 4.57 6.48 -9.83
C LEU A 68 3.39 5.52 -9.77
N ALA A 69 2.67 5.47 -8.66
CA ALA A 69 1.51 4.59 -8.47
C ALA A 69 0.39 4.89 -9.48
N ALA A 70 0.24 6.13 -9.93
CA ALA A 70 -0.75 6.49 -10.97
C ALA A 70 -0.45 5.84 -12.34
N GLY A 71 0.79 5.42 -12.60
CA GLY A 71 1.18 4.69 -13.80
C GLY A 71 1.14 3.16 -13.67
N ILE A 72 0.83 2.64 -12.48
CA ILE A 72 0.74 1.21 -12.21
C ILE A 72 -0.67 0.72 -12.54
N THR A 73 -0.79 -0.35 -13.32
CA THR A 73 -2.06 -0.99 -13.66
C THR A 73 -2.37 -2.18 -12.76
N GLN A 74 -1.36 -2.77 -12.14
CA GLN A 74 -1.52 -3.87 -11.19
C GLN A 74 -0.27 -3.99 -10.31
N VAL A 75 -0.45 -4.24 -9.02
CA VAL A 75 0.61 -4.78 -8.15
C VAL A 75 0.25 -6.23 -7.86
N ILE A 76 1.16 -7.15 -8.18
CA ILE A 76 1.00 -8.58 -7.93
C ILE A 76 1.43 -8.86 -6.50
N ASP A 77 2.67 -8.49 -6.17
CA ASP A 77 3.22 -8.55 -4.82
C ASP A 77 3.98 -7.25 -4.53
N GLY A 78 4.09 -6.89 -3.26
CA GLY A 78 4.89 -5.74 -2.89
C GLY A 78 4.55 -5.22 -1.50
N LYS A 79 5.57 -4.72 -0.81
CA LYS A 79 5.43 -4.11 0.50
C LYS A 79 5.88 -2.65 0.45
N PHE A 80 4.97 -1.75 0.83
CA PHE A 80 5.15 -0.31 0.85
C PHE A 80 5.07 0.17 2.29
N GLN A 81 6.15 0.74 2.80
CA GLN A 81 6.26 1.15 4.20
C GLN A 81 6.44 2.65 4.28
N GLY A 82 5.50 3.32 4.94
CA GLY A 82 5.52 4.75 5.17
C GLY A 82 6.07 5.09 6.55
N ASN A 83 7.10 5.94 6.59
CA ASN A 83 7.68 6.48 7.82
C ASN A 83 7.42 7.99 7.88
N ARG A 84 7.08 8.48 9.07
CA ARG A 84 7.10 9.92 9.32
C ARG A 84 8.54 10.40 9.38
N LEU A 85 8.76 11.67 9.08
CA LEU A 85 10.10 12.26 9.19
C LEU A 85 10.65 12.08 10.62
N ASN A 86 11.86 11.54 10.72
CA ASN A 86 12.56 11.22 11.97
C ASN A 86 12.00 10.04 12.78
N GLU A 87 11.09 9.25 12.22
CA GLU A 87 10.65 7.99 12.83
C GLU A 87 11.36 6.78 12.19
N ASN A 88 11.91 5.90 13.02
CA ASN A 88 12.62 4.70 12.58
C ASN A 88 11.69 3.50 12.34
N GLN A 89 10.41 3.63 12.66
CA GLN A 89 9.41 2.58 12.47
C GLN A 89 8.33 3.08 11.50
N PRO A 90 7.81 2.19 10.63
CA PRO A 90 6.73 2.55 9.75
C PRO A 90 5.45 2.79 10.54
N TRP A 91 4.75 3.88 10.24
CA TRP A 91 3.42 4.14 10.78
C TRP A 91 2.34 3.42 9.96
N LEU A 92 2.65 3.08 8.72
CA LEU A 92 1.79 2.39 7.77
C LEU A 92 2.60 1.37 6.97
N THR A 93 2.03 0.19 6.80
CA THR A 93 2.51 -0.83 5.87
C THR A 93 1.34 -1.24 4.98
N ILE A 94 1.53 -1.19 3.67
CA ILE A 94 0.60 -1.69 2.66
C ILE A 94 1.29 -2.87 1.97
N THR A 95 0.65 -4.02 1.94
CA THR A 95 1.17 -5.24 1.32
C THR A 95 0.18 -5.72 0.26
N ALA A 96 0.60 -5.78 -1.00
CA ALA A 96 -0.12 -6.48 -2.05
C ALA A 96 0.17 -7.99 -1.92
N VAL A 97 -0.87 -8.81 -2.03
CA VAL A 97 -0.80 -10.27 -1.83
C VAL A 97 -1.30 -11.00 -3.06
N ASP A 98 -0.39 -11.47 -3.91
CA ASP A 98 -0.64 -12.31 -5.09
C ASP A 98 -1.83 -11.83 -5.96
N SER A 99 -1.91 -10.52 -6.23
CA SER A 99 -3.02 -9.86 -6.96
C SER A 99 -4.43 -10.06 -6.40
N SER A 100 -4.57 -10.58 -5.18
CA SER A 100 -5.85 -11.00 -4.60
C SER A 100 -6.35 -10.07 -3.50
N ALA A 101 -5.43 -9.35 -2.85
CA ALA A 101 -5.77 -8.48 -1.73
C ALA A 101 -4.72 -7.41 -1.50
N TYR A 102 -5.11 -6.41 -0.70
CA TYR A 102 -4.18 -5.52 -0.02
C TYR A 102 -4.37 -5.62 1.50
N ASP A 103 -3.31 -6.02 2.18
CA ASP A 103 -3.22 -5.94 3.64
C ASP A 103 -2.66 -4.57 4.02
N ILE A 104 -3.34 -3.91 4.94
CA ILE A 104 -2.98 -2.57 5.39
C ILE A 104 -2.89 -2.59 6.90
N GLU A 105 -1.69 -2.34 7.41
CA GLU A 105 -1.41 -2.24 8.83
C GLU A 105 -1.07 -0.79 9.17
N SER A 106 -1.60 -0.26 10.28
CA SER A 106 -1.26 1.08 10.75
C SER A 106 -1.15 1.18 12.28
N LEU A 107 -0.38 2.16 12.73
CA LEU A 107 -0.39 2.66 14.11
C LEU A 107 -1.49 3.72 14.35
N ASP A 108 -2.12 4.22 13.28
CA ASP A 108 -3.17 5.24 13.35
C ASP A 108 -4.53 4.64 12.99
N GLU A 109 -5.39 4.44 13.99
CA GLU A 109 -6.73 3.89 13.78
C GLU A 109 -7.61 4.78 12.90
N ASN A 110 -7.38 6.10 12.87
CA ASN A 110 -8.16 6.99 12.01
C ASN A 110 -7.90 6.72 10.53
N ILE A 111 -6.67 6.33 10.19
CA ILE A 111 -6.28 5.95 8.83
C ILE A 111 -7.00 4.67 8.43
N LEU A 112 -7.01 3.66 9.30
CA LEU A 112 -7.75 2.42 9.03
C LEU A 112 -9.26 2.68 8.94
N ALA A 113 -9.81 3.61 9.73
CA ALA A 113 -11.22 4.00 9.65
C ALA A 113 -11.57 4.71 8.32
N GLN A 114 -10.70 5.58 7.82
CA GLN A 114 -10.86 6.23 6.52
C GLN A 114 -10.87 5.21 5.38
N ILE A 115 -9.95 4.25 5.43
CA ILE A 115 -9.86 3.19 4.42
C ILE A 115 -11.12 2.31 4.45
N ARG A 116 -11.60 1.90 5.64
CA ARG A 116 -12.86 1.14 5.78
C ARG A 116 -14.08 1.86 5.17
N GLN A 117 -14.08 3.19 5.10
CA GLN A 117 -15.18 3.95 4.51
C GLN A 117 -15.11 4.04 2.98
N GLN A 118 -13.93 3.83 2.40
CA GLN A 118 -13.68 4.00 0.97
C GLN A 118 -13.90 2.71 0.16
N PHE A 119 -13.70 1.55 0.78
CA PHE A 119 -13.74 0.23 0.13
C PHE A 119 -14.93 -0.61 0.59
N GLN A 120 -15.39 -1.53 -0.24
CA GLN A 120 -16.62 -2.28 0.00
C GLN A 120 -16.39 -3.55 0.83
N GLN A 121 -15.35 -4.30 0.49
CA GLN A 121 -15.00 -5.59 1.08
C GLN A 121 -13.74 -5.43 1.92
N VAL A 122 -13.94 -5.06 3.18
CA VAL A 122 -12.87 -4.89 4.16
C VAL A 122 -13.10 -5.84 5.32
N SER A 123 -12.05 -6.56 5.72
CA SER A 123 -12.05 -7.43 6.89
C SER A 123 -10.87 -7.08 7.82
N GLU A 124 -10.97 -7.45 9.09
CA GLU A 124 -9.84 -7.27 10.01
C GLU A 124 -8.74 -8.28 9.67
N LEU A 125 -7.50 -7.78 9.56
CA LEU A 125 -6.34 -8.63 9.39
C LEU A 125 -6.12 -9.40 10.70
N PRO A 126 -6.10 -10.74 10.67
CA PRO A 126 -5.84 -11.52 11.88
C PRO A 126 -4.47 -11.14 12.42
N ILE A 127 -4.39 -10.81 13.71
CA ILE A 127 -3.09 -10.67 14.37
C ILE A 127 -2.44 -12.05 14.33
N LEU A 128 -1.48 -12.25 13.43
CA LEU A 128 -0.61 -13.40 13.48
C LEU A 128 0.21 -13.25 14.77
N LEU A 129 -0.22 -13.94 15.83
CA LEU A 129 0.61 -14.21 16.99
C LEU A 129 1.81 -14.96 16.45
N THR A 130 2.93 -14.26 16.26
CA THR A 130 4.21 -14.88 15.98
C THR A 130 4.55 -15.70 17.23
N ALA A 131 4.47 -17.03 17.08
CA ALA A 131 4.88 -18.00 18.09
C ALA A 131 6.41 -18.09 18.16
#